data_AF-A0A853GYI5-F1
#
_entry.id   AF-A0A853GYI5-F1
#
_cell.length_a   1.000
_cell.length_b   1.000
_cell.length_c   1.000
_cell.angle_alpha   90.00
_cell.angle_beta   90.00
_cell.angle_gamma   90.00
#
_symmetry.space_group_name_H-M   'P 1'
#
loop_
_entity.id
_entity.type
_entity.pdbx_description
1 polymer ?
#
loop_
_entity_poly.entity_id
_entity_poly.type
_entity_poly.pdbx_seq_one_letter_code
_entity_poly.pdbx_strand_id
1 'polypeptide(L)'
;MSEVMAPKDTAARRRGKPIEVWVTDEEKAAITELADQTGLSRSAYLRAVGLNRPVGARADLEAVRELVKLNGDLGRVAGLLKLWLAEKRGQGAKPIDVERMMIDFRELQVGIREQMSAIVFTRK
;
A
#
# COMPACT_ATOMS: atom_id res chain seq x y z
N MET A 1 -53.20 -8.51 0.81
CA MET A 1 -52.25 -9.11 -0.16
C MET A 1 -52.73 -8.66 -1.52
N SER A 2 -52.06 -7.81 -2.29
CA SER A 2 -50.61 -7.72 -2.45
C SER A 2 -50.17 -6.28 -2.69
N GLU A 3 -48.96 -6.01 -2.21
CA GLU A 3 -48.30 -4.73 -2.03
C GLU A 3 -48.02 -4.04 -3.38
N VAL A 4 -48.50 -2.80 -3.52
CA VAL A 4 -48.14 -1.92 -4.64
C VAL A 4 -46.72 -1.42 -4.38
N MET A 5 -45.74 -2.02 -5.06
CA MET A 5 -44.35 -1.61 -4.97
C MET A 5 -44.19 -0.22 -5.61
N ALA A 6 -43.96 0.79 -4.76
CA ALA A 6 -43.63 2.15 -5.18
C ALA A 6 -42.36 2.15 -6.06
N PRO A 7 -42.27 3.02 -7.09
CA PRO A 7 -41.05 3.16 -7.86
C PRO A 7 -39.94 3.67 -6.91
N LYS A 8 -38.90 2.84 -6.76
CA LYS A 8 -37.73 3.18 -5.97
C LYS A 8 -36.99 4.31 -6.69
N ASP A 9 -37.22 5.54 -6.21
CA ASP A 9 -36.57 6.74 -6.71
C ASP A 9 -35.06 6.61 -6.51
N THR A 10 -34.39 6.09 -7.53
CA THR A 10 -32.97 5.83 -7.52
C THR A 10 -32.31 7.10 -7.99
N ALA A 11 -32.29 8.12 -7.11
CA ALA A 11 -31.63 9.38 -7.36
C ALA A 11 -30.26 9.12 -8.01
N ALA A 12 -30.18 9.37 -9.31
CA ALA A 12 -29.02 9.02 -10.12
C ALA A 12 -27.81 9.75 -9.52
N ARG A 13 -26.96 9.00 -8.83
CA ARG A 13 -25.69 9.45 -8.25
C ARG A 13 -25.00 10.30 -9.30
N ARG A 14 -24.95 11.63 -9.13
CA ARG A 14 -24.50 12.64 -10.12
C ARG A 14 -23.30 12.13 -10.92
N ARG A 15 -23.54 11.44 -12.03
CA ARG A 15 -22.52 11.04 -12.99
C ARG A 15 -22.50 12.18 -13.99
N GLY A 16 -21.37 12.89 -14.07
CA GLY A 16 -21.19 13.91 -15.10
C GLY A 16 -21.37 13.32 -16.50
N LYS A 17 -21.39 14.18 -17.53
CA LYS A 17 -21.50 13.74 -18.92
C LYS A 17 -20.31 12.82 -19.28
N PRO A 18 -20.54 11.64 -19.89
CA PRO A 18 -19.47 10.76 -20.32
C PRO A 18 -18.64 11.40 -21.45
N ILE A 19 -17.38 10.99 -21.56
CA ILE A 19 -16.53 11.27 -22.73
C ILE A 19 -16.49 9.98 -23.55
N GLU A 20 -16.94 10.05 -24.81
CA GLU A 20 -16.86 8.93 -25.75
C GLU A 20 -15.53 8.99 -26.49
N VAL A 21 -14.78 7.90 -26.42
CA VAL A 21 -13.48 7.75 -27.10
C VAL A 21 -13.54 6.46 -27.89
N TRP A 22 -13.39 6.58 -29.21
CA TRP A 22 -13.29 5.44 -30.11
C TRP A 22 -11.88 4.86 -30.00
N VAL A 23 -11.79 3.57 -29.73
CA VAL A 23 -10.53 2.84 -29.56
C VAL A 23 -10.64 1.49 -30.25
N THR A 24 -9.51 1.00 -30.72
CA THR A 24 -9.32 -0.39 -31.14
C THR A 24 -9.40 -1.34 -29.94
N ASP A 25 -9.53 -2.65 -30.20
CA ASP A 25 -9.54 -3.65 -29.14
C ASP A 25 -8.18 -3.72 -28.43
N GLU A 26 -7.08 -3.55 -29.15
CA GLU A 26 -5.72 -3.49 -28.60
C GLU A 26 -5.55 -2.29 -27.66
N GLU A 27 -5.98 -1.09 -28.08
CA GLU A 27 -5.91 0.11 -27.24
C GLU A 27 -6.78 -0.03 -25.98
N LYS A 28 -7.97 -0.61 -26.12
CA LYS A 28 -8.86 -0.87 -24.99
C LYS A 28 -8.24 -1.86 -23.99
N ALA A 29 -7.56 -2.90 -24.48
CA ALA A 29 -6.83 -3.84 -23.63
C ALA A 29 -5.68 -3.13 -22.90
N ALA A 30 -4.87 -2.34 -23.61
CA ALA A 30 -3.77 -1.58 -23.03
C ALA A 30 -4.23 -0.58 -21.96
N ILE A 31 -5.31 0.17 -22.20
CA ILE A 31 -5.91 1.09 -21.22
C ILE A 31 -6.41 0.33 -19.99
N THR A 32 -6.97 -0.86 -20.18
CA THR A 32 -7.47 -1.68 -19.07
C THR A 32 -6.32 -2.15 -18.19
N GLU A 33 -5.25 -2.68 -18.79
CA GLU A 33 -4.05 -3.13 -18.08
C GLU A 33 -3.39 -1.98 -17.30
N LEU A 34 -3.21 -0.81 -17.94
CA LEU A 34 -2.67 0.38 -17.27
C LEU A 34 -3.54 0.86 -16.11
N ALA A 35 -4.87 0.80 -16.26
CA ALA A 35 -5.78 1.14 -15.17
C ALA A 35 -5.64 0.14 -14.00
N ASP A 36 -5.57 -1.15 -14.29
CA ASP A 36 -5.45 -2.22 -13.29
C ASP A 36 -4.13 -2.13 -12.50
N GLN A 37 -3.03 -1.80 -13.19
CA GLN A 37 -1.73 -1.54 -12.58
C GLN A 37 -1.75 -0.37 -11.61
N THR A 38 -2.71 0.56 -11.72
CA THR A 38 -2.83 1.71 -10.82
C THR A 38 -3.88 1.51 -9.71
N GLY A 39 -4.66 0.42 -9.81
CA GLY A 39 -5.80 0.16 -8.93
C GLY A 39 -6.97 1.12 -9.13
N LEU A 40 -7.02 1.84 -10.26
CA LEU A 40 -8.10 2.74 -10.63
C LEU A 40 -9.05 2.03 -11.62
N SER A 41 -10.31 2.42 -11.63
CA SER A 41 -11.18 2.06 -12.77
C SER A 41 -10.67 2.76 -14.04
N ARG A 42 -10.93 2.17 -15.22
CA ARG A 42 -10.54 2.78 -16.51
C ARG A 42 -10.95 4.26 -16.64
N SER A 43 -12.15 4.61 -16.19
CA SER A 43 -12.65 5.99 -16.24
C SER A 43 -11.99 6.91 -15.23
N ALA A 44 -11.55 6.40 -14.07
CA ALA A 44 -10.77 7.16 -13.11
C ALA A 44 -9.32 7.35 -13.59
N TYR A 45 -8.71 6.30 -14.16
CA TYR A 45 -7.39 6.33 -14.78
C TYR A 45 -7.33 7.34 -15.92
N LEU A 46 -8.20 7.23 -16.93
CA LEU A 46 -8.24 8.14 -18.07
C LEU A 46 -8.54 9.59 -17.65
N ARG A 47 -9.36 9.80 -16.61
CA ARG A 47 -9.60 11.13 -16.05
C ARG A 47 -8.36 11.70 -15.36
N ALA A 48 -7.61 10.87 -14.64
CA ALA A 48 -6.37 11.31 -14.00
C ALA A 48 -5.33 11.70 -15.05
N VAL A 49 -5.10 10.84 -16.04
CA VAL A 49 -4.18 11.10 -17.16
C VAL A 49 -4.63 12.34 -17.95
N GLY A 50 -5.90 12.43 -18.33
CA GLY A 50 -6.43 13.55 -19.11
C GLY A 50 -6.44 14.89 -18.36
N LEU A 51 -6.35 14.87 -17.03
CA LEU A 51 -6.19 16.07 -16.19
C LEU A 51 -4.75 16.27 -15.71
N ASN A 52 -3.79 15.51 -16.25
CA ASN A 52 -2.39 15.50 -15.85
C ASN A 52 -2.19 15.37 -14.32
N ARG A 53 -3.00 14.52 -13.69
CA ARG A 53 -2.89 14.18 -12.26
C ARG A 53 -1.91 13.02 -12.08
N PRO A 54 -1.12 13.01 -11.00
CA PRO A 54 -0.22 11.91 -10.72
C PRO A 54 -0.99 10.61 -10.55
N VAL A 55 -0.52 9.53 -11.19
CA VAL A 55 -1.09 8.19 -11.09
C VAL A 55 -0.04 7.24 -10.52
N GLY A 56 -0.22 6.79 -9.28
CA GLY A 56 0.68 5.84 -8.63
C GLY A 56 0.36 4.38 -8.99
N ALA A 57 1.40 3.52 -9.01
CA ALA A 57 1.26 2.11 -9.27
C ALA A 57 0.79 1.32 -8.03
N ARG A 58 0.01 0.27 -8.27
CA ARG A 58 -0.48 -0.70 -7.28
C ARG A 58 0.65 -1.61 -6.79
N ALA A 59 1.61 -1.94 -7.66
CA ALA A 59 2.79 -2.73 -7.32
C ALA A 59 3.60 -2.08 -6.18
N ASP A 60 3.73 -0.75 -6.18
CA ASP A 60 4.43 -0.02 -5.13
C ASP A 60 3.78 -0.21 -3.75
N LEU A 61 2.44 -0.21 -3.70
CA LEU A 61 1.71 -0.43 -2.44
C LEU A 61 1.82 -1.87 -1.93
N GLU A 62 1.84 -2.83 -2.83
CA GLU A 62 2.02 -4.24 -2.45
C GLU A 62 3.43 -4.46 -1.89
N ALA A 63 4.45 -3.90 -2.54
CA ALA A 63 5.83 -3.94 -2.07
C ALA A 63 5.98 -3.28 -0.69
N VAL A 64 5.37 -2.10 -0.48
CA VAL A 64 5.34 -1.45 0.83
C VAL A 64 4.67 -2.34 1.87
N ARG A 65 3.55 -2.99 1.55
CA ARG A 65 2.86 -3.88 2.49
C ARG A 65 3.74 -5.06 2.92
N GLU A 66 4.47 -5.66 1.99
CA GLU A 66 5.39 -6.75 2.33
C GLU A 66 6.57 -6.27 3.18
N LEU A 67 7.10 -5.07 2.91
CA LEU A 67 8.13 -4.46 3.75
C LEU A 67 7.63 -4.17 5.17
N VAL A 68 6.37 -3.78 5.35
CA VAL A 68 5.76 -3.61 6.69
C VAL A 68 5.74 -4.93 7.45
N LYS A 69 5.38 -6.04 6.80
CA LYS A 69 5.36 -7.37 7.44
C LYS A 69 6.77 -7.79 7.87
N LEU A 70 7.75 -7.66 6.97
CA LEU A 70 9.15 -7.96 7.27
C LEU A 70 9.66 -7.15 8.46
N ASN A 71 9.32 -5.86 8.54
CA ASN A 71 9.70 -5.04 9.68
C ASN A 71 9.07 -5.51 11.00
N GLY A 72 7.84 -6.05 10.95
CA GLY A 72 7.20 -6.70 12.10
C GLY A 72 7.92 -7.98 12.55
N ASP A 73 8.33 -8.83 11.60
CA ASP A 73 9.10 -10.05 11.90
C ASP A 73 10.47 -9.74 12.50
N LEU A 74 11.14 -8.71 11.98
CA LEU A 74 12.38 -8.17 12.54
C LEU A 74 12.21 -7.72 14.00
N GLY A 75 11.10 -7.04 14.32
CA GLY A 75 10.75 -6.70 15.70
C GLY A 75 10.57 -7.93 16.61
N ARG A 76 10.01 -9.02 16.07
CA ARG A 76 9.87 -10.29 16.80
C ARG A 76 11.22 -10.94 17.09
N VAL A 77 12.11 -10.99 16.10
CA VAL A 77 13.49 -11.51 16.25
C VAL A 77 14.26 -10.73 17.31
N ALA A 78 14.16 -9.40 17.28
CA ALA A 78 14.72 -8.52 18.30
C ALA A 78 14.19 -8.83 19.71
N GLY A 79 12.89 -9.11 19.85
CA GLY A 79 12.28 -9.53 21.12
C GLY A 79 12.83 -10.87 21.63
N LEU A 80 12.95 -11.87 20.74
CA LEU A 80 13.52 -13.18 21.08
C LEU A 80 14.98 -13.06 21.52
N LEU A 81 15.77 -12.23 20.84
CA LEU A 81 17.16 -11.99 21.23
C LEU A 81 17.25 -11.37 22.63
N LYS A 82 16.40 -10.38 22.94
CA LYS A 82 16.35 -9.80 24.30
C LYS A 82 15.99 -10.85 25.36
N LEU A 83 15.04 -11.73 25.08
CA LEU A 83 14.66 -12.81 25.98
C LEU A 83 15.83 -13.78 26.22
N TRP A 84 16.50 -14.21 25.15
CA TRP A 84 17.65 -15.10 25.24
C TRP A 84 18.79 -14.52 26.09
N LEU A 85 19.10 -13.23 25.93
CA LEU A 85 20.11 -12.55 26.75
C LEU A 85 19.71 -12.46 28.23
N ALA A 86 18.42 -12.33 28.52
CA ALA A 86 17.91 -12.30 29.88
C ALA A 86 18.06 -13.69 30.55
N GLU A 87 17.80 -14.77 29.81
CA GLU A 87 17.88 -16.14 30.30
C GLU A 87 19.31 -16.71 30.36
N LYS A 88 20.20 -16.27 29.46
CA LYS A 88 21.57 -16.79 29.29
C LYS A 88 22.63 -15.73 29.61
N ARG A 89 22.44 -14.97 30.70
CA ARG A 89 23.37 -13.92 31.12
C ARG A 89 24.82 -14.44 31.20
N GLY A 90 25.71 -13.80 30.45
CA GLY A 90 27.15 -14.13 30.44
C GLY A 90 27.56 -15.24 29.47
N GLN A 91 26.63 -15.81 28.69
CA GLN A 91 26.93 -16.73 27.60
C GLN A 91 26.73 -16.02 26.26
N GLY A 92 27.76 -16.00 25.40
CA GLY A 92 27.74 -15.32 24.11
C GLY A 92 28.44 -13.96 24.12
N ALA A 93 27.94 -13.01 23.32
CA ALA A 93 28.51 -11.67 23.18
C ALA A 93 28.33 -10.82 24.46
N LYS A 94 29.18 -9.80 24.66
CA LYS A 94 29.06 -8.92 25.83
C LYS A 94 27.71 -8.19 25.79
N PRO A 95 26.99 -8.07 26.91
CA PRO A 95 25.66 -7.43 26.94
C PRO A 95 25.63 -6.02 26.32
N ILE A 96 26.69 -5.24 26.50
CA ILE A 96 26.81 -3.89 25.96
C ILE A 96 26.90 -3.85 24.43
N ASP A 97 27.55 -4.83 23.80
CA ASP A 97 27.67 -4.92 22.35
C ASP A 97 26.32 -5.29 21.74
N VAL A 98 25.56 -6.16 22.41
CA VAL A 98 24.23 -6.55 21.97
C VAL A 98 23.23 -5.41 22.17
N GLU A 99 23.31 -4.68 23.28
CA GLU A 99 22.47 -3.50 23.51
C GLU A 99 22.70 -2.43 22.45
N ARG A 100 23.96 -2.16 22.09
CA ARG A 100 24.32 -1.24 21.01
C ARG A 100 23.77 -1.69 19.66
N MET A 101 23.98 -2.95 19.28
CA MET A 101 23.41 -3.52 18.06
C MET A 101 21.88 -3.39 18.02
N MET A 102 21.21 -3.55 19.17
CA MET A 102 19.75 -3.39 19.29
C MET A 102 19.27 -1.94 19.22
N ILE A 103 20.14 -0.96 19.42
CA ILE A 103 19.87 0.47 19.17
C ILE A 103 19.98 0.72 17.67
N ASP A 104 21.11 0.35 17.06
CA ASP A 104 21.36 0.51 15.62
C ASP A 104 20.26 -0.17 14.78
N PHE A 105 19.84 -1.38 15.21
CA PHE A 105 18.74 -2.10 14.58
C PHE A 105 17.43 -1.32 14.60
N ARG A 106 17.10 -0.68 15.74
CA ARG A 106 15.88 0.12 15.87
C ARG A 106 15.93 1.36 14.99
N GLU A 107 17.10 2.00 14.86
CA GLU A 107 17.28 3.13 13.94
C GLU A 107 17.05 2.72 12.48
N LEU A 108 17.61 1.57 12.07
CA LEU A 108 17.36 1.02 10.73
C LEU A 108 15.86 0.72 10.50
N GLN A 109 15.18 0.14 11.50
CA GLN A 109 13.73 -0.13 11.41
C GLN A 109 12.89 1.15 11.29
N VAL A 110 13.33 2.25 11.90
CA VAL A 110 12.69 3.58 11.77
C VAL A 110 12.90 4.11 10.36
N GLY A 111 14.13 4.09 9.85
CA GLY A 111 14.44 4.55 8.49
C GLY A 111 13.65 3.80 7.41
N ILE A 112 13.54 2.46 7.52
CA ILE A 112 12.71 1.65 6.60
C ILE A 112 11.24 2.08 6.67
N ARG A 113 10.72 2.37 7.87
CA ARG A 113 9.33 2.82 8.06
C ARG A 113 9.08 4.19 7.44
N GLU A 114 10.03 5.10 7.57
CA GLU A 114 9.96 6.44 6.97
C GLU A 114 9.95 6.38 5.44
N GLN A 115 10.81 5.56 4.84
CA GLN A 115 10.80 5.36 3.39
C GLN A 115 9.49 4.76 2.88
N MET A 116 8.96 3.74 3.56
CA MET A 116 7.64 3.17 3.25
C MET A 116 6.53 4.22 3.35
N SER A 117 6.56 5.06 4.40
CA SER A 117 5.63 6.15 4.60
C SER A 117 5.69 7.15 3.44
N ALA A 118 6.90 7.57 3.04
CA ALA A 118 7.10 8.48 1.93
C ALA A 118 6.47 7.94 0.63
N ILE A 119 6.71 6.66 0.29
CA ILE A 119 6.12 6.03 -0.91
C ILE A 119 4.58 6.09 -0.87
N VAL A 120 3.97 5.86 0.29
CA VAL A 120 2.50 5.92 0.46
C VAL A 120 1.98 7.35 0.35
N PHE A 121 2.68 8.34 0.92
CA PHE A 121 2.20 9.72 1.00
C PHE A 121 2.53 10.57 -0.24
N THR A 122 3.57 10.26 -1.01
CA THR A 122 3.86 10.91 -2.31
C THR A 122 2.71 10.70 -3.33
N ARG A 123 1.77 9.79 -3.07
CA ARG A 123 0.59 9.54 -3.89
C ARG A 123 -0.61 10.46 -3.60
N LYS A 124 -0.65 11.18 -2.47
CA LYS A 124 -1.77 12.07 -2.12
C LYS A 124 -1.63 13.44 -2.79
#